data_AF-A0A3E0KE02-F1
#
_entry.id   AF-A0A3E0KE02-F1
#
_cell.length_a   1.000
_cell.length_b   1.000
_cell.length_c   1.000
_cell.angle_alpha   90.00
_cell.angle_beta   90.00
_cell.angle_gamma   90.00
#
_symmetry.space_group_name_H-M   'P 1'
#
loop_
_entity.id
_entity.type
_entity.pdbx_description
1 polymer ?
#
loop_
_entity_poly.entity_id
_entity_poly.type
_entity_poly.pdbx_seq_one_letter_code
_entity_poly.pdbx_strand_id
1 'polypeptide(L)'
;MTNATDGMTAVMERALSRSAEALSRFLGDRMLRPAHLALTNHKLVELPVVWGSEDTAVAAIALEVGGDLDGYLVLTIPMESLELFLKPLLGEFDVEANEELADSALGELGNVVG
;
A
#
# COMPACT_ATOMS: atom_id res chain seq x y z
N MET A 1 2.40 20.64 24.47
CA MET A 1 3.28 20.64 23.29
C MET A 1 2.95 19.38 22.52
N THR A 2 2.15 19.49 21.47
CA THR A 2 1.86 18.37 20.55
C THR A 2 3.13 18.11 19.76
N ASN A 3 3.67 16.89 19.82
CA ASN A 3 4.89 16.56 19.09
C ASN A 3 4.63 16.69 17.59
N ALA A 4 5.55 17.29 16.83
CA ALA A 4 5.40 17.43 15.37
C ALA A 4 5.16 16.07 14.68
N THR A 5 5.69 15.00 15.26
CA THR A 5 5.46 13.60 14.87
C THR A 5 3.99 13.20 14.96
N ASP A 6 3.26 13.62 16.00
CA ASP A 6 1.84 13.29 16.17
C ASP A 6 0.99 13.98 15.09
N GLY A 7 1.40 15.19 14.68
CA GLY A 7 0.76 15.92 13.58
C GLY A 7 0.94 15.25 12.23
N MET A 8 2.16 14.81 11.91
CA MET A 8 2.46 14.09 10.67
C MET A 8 1.73 12.74 10.61
N THR A 9 1.76 11.97 11.70
CA THR A 9 1.04 10.69 11.81
C THR A 9 -0.45 10.88 11.59
N ALA A 10 -1.08 11.88 12.23
CA ALA A 10 -2.50 12.14 12.04
C ALA A 10 -2.87 12.56 10.61
N VAL A 11 -1.99 13.28 9.90
CA VAL A 11 -2.18 13.63 8.49
C VAL A 11 -2.08 12.37 7.61
N MET A 12 -1.10 11.52 7.85
CA MET A 12 -0.91 10.27 7.12
C MET A 12 -2.03 9.27 7.36
N GLU A 13 -2.49 9.10 8.60
CA GLU A 13 -3.64 8.26 8.93
C GLU A 13 -4.92 8.74 8.21
N ARG A 14 -5.14 10.06 8.14
CA ARG A 14 -6.27 10.62 7.37
C ARG A 14 -6.13 10.37 5.87
N ALA A 15 -4.93 10.54 5.31
CA ALA A 15 -4.68 10.28 3.90
C ALA A 15 -4.94 8.80 3.57
N LEU A 16 -4.33 7.88 4.33
CA LEU A 16 -4.53 6.44 4.15
C LEU A 16 -5.96 6.00 4.38
N SER A 17 -6.67 6.58 5.35
CA SER A 17 -8.09 6.29 5.57
C SER A 17 -8.94 6.72 4.37
N ARG A 18 -8.66 7.88 3.76
CA ARG A 18 -9.35 8.32 2.53
C ARG A 18 -9.03 7.43 1.34
N SER A 19 -7.78 7.00 1.19
CA SER A 19 -7.39 6.05 0.15
C SER A 19 -8.07 4.68 0.36
N ALA A 20 -8.15 4.20 1.61
CA ALA A 20 -8.88 2.97 1.95
C ALA A 20 -10.39 3.08 1.70
N GLU A 21 -11.00 4.24 1.94
CA GLU A 21 -12.41 4.50 1.59
C GLU A 21 -12.62 4.53 0.08
N ALA A 22 -11.76 5.23 -0.67
CA ALA A 22 -11.81 5.28 -2.13
C ALA A 22 -11.68 3.88 -2.73
N LEU A 23 -10.77 3.09 -2.18
CA LEU A 23 -10.59 1.70 -2.53
C LEU A 23 -11.82 0.86 -2.18
N SER A 24 -12.36 0.97 -0.96
CA SER A 24 -13.58 0.25 -0.55
C SER A 24 -14.76 0.49 -1.49
N ARG A 25 -14.92 1.73 -1.98
CA ARG A 25 -15.94 2.09 -2.98
C ARG A 25 -15.67 1.44 -4.33
N PHE A 26 -14.42 1.46 -4.79
CA PHE A 26 -14.01 0.77 -6.02
C PHE A 26 -14.30 -0.74 -5.94
N LEU A 27 -14.10 -1.36 -4.78
CA LEU A 27 -14.36 -2.77 -4.50
C LEU A 27 -15.85 -3.13 -4.31
N GLY A 28 -16.78 -2.18 -4.43
CA GLY A 28 -18.21 -2.44 -4.25
C GLY A 28 -18.65 -2.57 -2.78
N ASP A 29 -18.28 -1.61 -1.93
CA ASP A 29 -18.75 -1.44 -0.55
C ASP A 29 -18.25 -2.51 0.46
N ARG A 30 -17.13 -3.17 0.17
CA ARG A 30 -16.41 -3.93 1.21
C ARG A 30 -15.73 -2.95 2.16
N MET A 31 -16.18 -2.94 3.41
CA MET A 31 -15.59 -2.11 4.45
C MET A 31 -14.17 -2.60 4.77
N LEU A 32 -13.16 -1.96 4.18
CA LEU A 32 -11.78 -2.15 4.60
C LEU A 32 -11.64 -1.63 6.03
N ARG A 33 -10.92 -2.37 6.87
CA ARG A 33 -10.68 -1.92 8.25
C ARG A 33 -9.87 -0.62 8.22
N PRO A 34 -10.08 0.29 9.19
CA PRO A 34 -9.25 1.48 9.32
C PRO A 34 -7.76 1.10 9.34
N ALA A 35 -6.95 1.80 8.54
CA ALA A 35 -5.51 1.59 8.52
C ALA A 35 -4.92 1.96 9.90
N HIS A 36 -4.06 1.09 10.43
CA HIS A 36 -3.24 1.42 11.58
C HIS A 36 -1.83 1.76 11.10
N LEU A 37 -1.35 2.96 11.40
CA LEU A 37 -0.02 3.40 10.99
C LEU A 37 0.95 3.32 12.17
N ALA A 38 2.04 2.58 11.99
CA ALA A 38 3.21 2.67 12.84
C ALA A 38 4.33 3.37 12.05
N LEU A 39 4.68 4.60 12.44
CA LEU A 39 5.80 5.31 11.81
C LEU A 39 7.11 4.88 12.47
N THR A 40 7.98 4.23 11.69
CA THR A 40 9.33 3.88 12.12
C THR A 40 10.35 4.42 11.12
N ASN A 41 11.49 4.88 11.63
CA ASN A 41 12.58 5.40 10.81
C ASN A 41 13.65 4.31 10.65
N HIS A 42 13.88 3.89 9.42
CA HIS A 42 14.87 2.89 9.05
C HIS A 42 15.71 3.38 7.88
N LYS A 43 16.93 2.88 7.75
CA LYS A 43 17.66 3.02 6.48
C LYS A 43 17.03 2.09 5.44
N LEU A 44 17.09 2.48 4.17
CA LEU A 44 16.54 1.67 3.07
C LEU A 44 17.09 0.22 3.09
N VAL A 45 18.39 0.07 3.37
CA VAL A 45 19.07 -1.23 3.46
C VAL A 45 18.59 -2.11 4.62
N GLU A 46 17.90 -1.55 5.61
CA GLU A 46 17.36 -2.26 6.76
C GLU A 46 15.92 -2.75 6.48
N LEU A 47 15.24 -2.20 5.48
CA LEU A 47 13.82 -2.50 5.20
C LEU A 47 13.52 -3.96 4.84
N PRO A 48 14.36 -4.70 4.06
CA PRO A 48 14.09 -6.11 3.78
C PRO A 48 13.93 -6.95 5.06
N VAL A 49 14.77 -6.69 6.07
CA VAL A 49 14.73 -7.38 7.37
C VAL A 49 13.50 -6.97 8.20
N VAL A 50 13.03 -5.73 8.04
CA VAL A 50 11.83 -5.22 8.72
C VAL A 50 10.56 -5.80 8.09
N TRP A 51 10.55 -6.01 6.78
CA TRP A 51 9.39 -6.52 6.02
C TRP A 51 9.26 -8.04 6.05
N GLY A 52 10.35 -8.78 6.31
CA GLY A 52 10.33 -10.25 6.37
C GLY A 52 11.72 -10.87 6.23
N SER A 53 11.78 -12.07 5.64
CA SER A 53 13.04 -12.62 5.14
C SER A 53 13.36 -12.01 3.78
N GLU A 54 14.63 -12.05 3.37
CA GLU A 54 15.02 -11.62 2.01
C GLU A 54 14.27 -12.36 0.90
N ASP A 55 13.78 -13.58 1.19
CA ASP A 55 13.00 -14.41 0.25
C ASP A 55 11.49 -14.10 0.26
N THR A 56 11.02 -13.13 1.06
CA THR A 56 9.59 -12.80 1.11
C THR A 56 9.17 -12.07 -0.17
N ALA A 57 8.36 -12.74 -0.98
CA ALA A 57 7.80 -12.14 -2.19
C ALA A 57 6.84 -10.99 -1.85
N VAL A 58 7.10 -9.82 -2.42
CA VAL A 58 6.29 -8.61 -2.26
C VAL A 58 5.98 -8.00 -3.62
N ALA A 59 4.75 -7.54 -3.78
CA ALA A 59 4.41 -6.58 -4.82
C ALA A 59 4.85 -5.18 -4.37
N ALA A 60 5.39 -4.38 -5.29
CA ALA A 60 5.83 -3.03 -5.01
C ALA A 60 5.25 -2.05 -6.04
N ILE A 61 4.65 -0.97 -5.54
CA ILE A 61 4.20 0.17 -6.34
C ILE A 61 5.11 1.34 -5.98
N ALA A 62 5.84 1.87 -6.96
CA ALA A 62 6.67 3.06 -6.82
C ALA A 62 5.96 4.26 -7.43
N LEU A 63 5.78 5.31 -6.63
CA LEU A 63 5.17 6.57 -7.00
C LEU A 63 6.22 7.67 -6.90
N GLU A 64 6.40 8.44 -7.97
CA GLU A 64 7.27 9.61 -7.96
C GLU A 64 6.50 10.80 -7.37
N VAL A 65 7.11 11.48 -6.40
CA VAL A 65 6.55 12.67 -5.75
C VAL A 65 7.40 13.86 -6.18
N GLY A 66 6.75 14.91 -6.68
CA GLY A 66 7.39 16.16 -7.05
C GLY A 66 6.73 17.38 -6.41
N GLY A 67 7.50 18.45 -6.18
CA GLY A 67 6.99 19.72 -5.64
C GLY A 67 7.95 20.33 -4.61
N ASP A 68 7.41 20.82 -3.49
CA ASP A 68 8.25 21.31 -2.38
C ASP A 68 9.05 20.20 -1.69
N LEU A 69 8.63 18.94 -1.90
CA LEU A 69 9.34 17.73 -1.50
C LEU A 69 9.41 16.79 -2.70
N ASP A 70 10.58 16.70 -3.31
CA ASP A 70 10.87 15.71 -4.34
C ASP A 70 11.30 14.38 -3.68
N GLY A 71 10.78 13.26 -4.19
CA GLY A 71 11.13 11.95 -3.68
C GLY A 71 10.31 10.80 -4.25
N TYR A 72 10.32 9.68 -3.54
CA TYR A 72 9.62 8.48 -3.93
C TYR A 72 8.76 7.97 -2.77
N LEU A 73 7.53 7.58 -3.06
CA LEU A 73 6.70 6.78 -2.18
C LEU A 73 6.70 5.34 -2.71
N VAL A 74 7.08 4.38 -1.87
CA VAL A 74 7.02 2.96 -2.21
C VAL A 74 5.96 2.31 -1.33
N LEU A 75 4.96 1.71 -1.95
CA LEU A 75 3.99 0.86 -1.29
C LEU A 75 4.37 -0.60 -1.57
N THR A 76 4.74 -1.32 -0.51
CA THR A 76 5.04 -2.76 -0.58
C THR A 76 3.91 -3.56 0.06
N ILE A 77 3.44 -4.60 -0.63
CA ILE A 77 2.37 -5.49 -0.16
C ILE A 77 2.87 -6.94 -0.28
N PRO A 78 2.89 -7.73 0.81
CA PRO A 78 3.20 -9.15 0.72
C PRO A 78 2.26 -9.87 -0.26
N MET A 79 2.81 -10.74 -1.11
CA MET A 79 2.02 -11.42 -2.16
C MET A 79 0.81 -12.17 -1.61
N GLU A 80 0.96 -12.85 -0.46
CA GLU A 80 -0.14 -13.54 0.22
C GLU A 80 -1.30 -12.58 0.59
N SER A 81 -0.96 -11.35 1.00
CA SER A 81 -1.96 -10.34 1.33
C SER A 81 -2.62 -9.76 0.08
N LEU A 82 -1.84 -9.62 -1.00
CA LEU A 82 -2.34 -9.16 -2.29
C LEU A 82 -3.32 -10.16 -2.90
N GLU A 83 -3.04 -11.46 -2.85
CA GLU A 83 -3.95 -12.52 -3.31
C GLU A 83 -5.30 -12.48 -2.58
N LEU A 84 -5.27 -12.38 -1.24
CA LEU A 84 -6.48 -12.23 -0.43
C LEU A 84 -7.27 -10.97 -0.78
N PHE A 85 -6.57 -9.92 -1.19
CA PHE A 85 -7.16 -8.64 -1.57
C PHE A 85 -7.75 -8.66 -2.99
N LEU A 86 -7.09 -9.29 -3.95
CA LEU A 86 -7.49 -9.36 -5.36
C LEU A 86 -8.50 -10.47 -5.66
N LYS A 87 -8.49 -11.58 -4.92
CA LYS A 87 -9.45 -12.69 -5.10
C LYS A 87 -10.92 -12.24 -5.07
N PRO A 88 -11.36 -11.31 -4.20
CA PRO A 88 -12.68 -10.71 -4.27
C PRO A 88 -13.00 -9.91 -5.53
N LEU A 89 -11.99 -9.27 -6.15
CA LEU A 89 -12.12 -8.44 -7.33
C LEU A 89 -12.18 -9.26 -8.61
N LEU A 90 -11.34 -10.28 -8.69
CA LEU A 90 -11.02 -11.01 -9.92
C LEU A 90 -11.60 -12.44 -9.93
N GLY A 91 -12.18 -12.92 -8.82
CA GLY A 91 -12.64 -14.30 -8.67
C GLY A 91 -11.53 -15.22 -8.13
N GLU A 92 -11.63 -16.54 -8.33
CA GLU A 92 -10.47 -17.41 -8.05
C GLU A 92 -9.31 -16.98 -8.95
N PHE A 93 -8.35 -16.30 -8.34
CA PHE A 93 -7.26 -15.63 -9.03
C PHE A 93 -5.95 -16.15 -8.45
N ASP A 94 -5.13 -16.71 -9.34
CA ASP A 94 -3.74 -17.07 -9.08
C ASP A 94 -2.89 -15.95 -9.68
N VAL A 95 -2.14 -15.26 -8.82
CA VAL A 95 -1.34 -14.08 -9.19
C VAL A 95 -0.16 -14.48 -10.06
N GLU A 96 0.48 -15.62 -9.79
CA GLU A 96 1.60 -16.11 -10.60
C GLU A 96 1.15 -16.51 -12.00
N ALA A 97 -0.07 -17.01 -12.15
CA ALA A 97 -0.63 -17.40 -13.44
C ALA A 97 -1.17 -16.22 -14.27
N ASN A 98 -1.38 -15.04 -13.66
CA ASN A 98 -2.03 -13.88 -14.30
C ASN A 98 -1.33 -12.55 -13.96
N GLU A 99 -0.01 -12.55 -14.04
CA GLU A 99 0.87 -11.43 -13.68
C GLU A 99 0.45 -10.10 -14.33
N GLU A 100 0.09 -10.08 -15.62
CA GLU A 100 -0.38 -8.86 -16.30
C GLU A 100 -1.67 -8.26 -15.72
N LEU A 101 -2.61 -9.11 -15.27
CA LEU A 101 -3.85 -8.64 -14.65
C LEU A 101 -3.62 -8.15 -13.22
N ALA A 102 -2.68 -8.80 -12.51
CA ALA A 102 -2.24 -8.36 -11.20
C ALA A 102 -1.54 -6.99 -11.28
N ASP A 103 -0.64 -6.81 -12.25
CA ASP A 103 0.04 -5.53 -12.51
C ASP A 103 -0.94 -4.43 -12.89
N SER A 104 -1.92 -4.72 -13.74
CA SER A 104 -2.97 -3.75 -14.08
C SER A 104 -3.82 -3.38 -12.86
N ALA A 105 -4.19 -4.35 -12.02
CA ALA A 105 -4.92 -4.08 -10.79
C ALA A 105 -4.09 -3.28 -9.79
N LEU A 106 -2.79 -3.56 -9.67
CA LEU A 106 -1.84 -2.81 -8.85
C LEU A 106 -1.64 -1.38 -9.37
N GLY A 107 -1.59 -1.18 -10.68
CA GLY A 107 -1.53 0.14 -11.29
C GLY A 107 -2.77 0.98 -10.97
N GLU A 108 -3.95 0.39 -11.09
CA GLU A 108 -5.21 1.05 -10.70
C GLU A 108 -5.27 1.32 -9.18
N LEU A 109 -4.76 0.39 -8.36
CA LEU A 109 -4.60 0.62 -6.92
C LEU A 109 -3.68 1.81 -6.63
N GLY A 110 -2.54 1.88 -7.31
CA GLY A 110 -1.61 3.00 -7.21
C GLY A 110 -2.28 4.33 -7.56
N ASN A 111 -3.07 4.37 -8.63
CA ASN A 111 -3.81 5.56 -9.06
C ASN A 111 -4.92 5.99 -8.10
N VAL A 112 -5.56 5.05 -7.38
CA VAL A 112 -6.59 5.37 -6.39
C VAL A 112 -5.98 5.87 -5.08
N VAL A 113 -4.77 5.40 -4.74
CA VAL A 113 -4.09 5.73 -3.48
C VAL A 113 -3.28 7.03 -3.56
N GLY A 114 -2.59 7.26 -4.69
CA GLY A 114 -1.81 8.49 -4.96
C GLY A 114 -2.68 9.73 -5.16
#